data_AF-A0A3C1UGK1-F1
#
_entry.id   AF-A0A3C1UGK1-F1
#
_cell.length_a   1.000
_cell.length_b   1.000
_cell.length_c   1.000
_cell.angle_alpha   90.00
_cell.angle_beta   90.00
_cell.angle_gamma   90.00
#
_symmetry.space_group_name_H-M   'P 1'
#
loop_
_entity.id
_entity.type
_entity.pdbx_description
1 polymer ?
#
loop_
_entity_poly.entity_id
_entity_poly.type
_entity_poly.pdbx_seq_one_letter_code
_entity_poly.pdbx_strand_id
1 'polypeptide(L)'
;MNPFVHLHVHSDFSVLDGKSKIPALVDLAIADGMKGMALTDHGVMYGVKEFSDYCAKVNKSRKKEGLEPFKPILGCEMYVAHGKKEDKTKGNYHLVVLAKNYNGYKNLIKLVSRAWVDGFYYRARTDREDLAKYHEDLIVCSACIGGEIPKKILAGDIAGAEEACRWYHEVFGDDFYLELQRHEVKDPRTIANRETFQLQEEVNKVLIPMAKREGVKLICTNDVHFEKRDYAEAHDILLCIGTGADYEDPNRMRYTKEEYLKSQAEMNEVFHDVPEALSNTLEILDKVEVYSIEHGPIMPNFPIPADFGTEDDIRKKYSEEDLLKEFSSDEKGNNTLPREEGMKKIESLGGFDKVYRIKFEAEYLKKLAYDGAKRLYGDPIPEHVLEQVDFELHVMKTMGFPGYFLIVSDFIDAARKELGVIVGPGRGSAAGSTVAYCLGITRIDPLKYDLLFERFLNPDRVNLPDIDTDFDDDGRKWVLKWVMDKYGHENCAHIITYGAMATKNSIKDVARVKKLPLEKANALCKAIPDRLPDGAKMNLGNAIKYTPELLDAEQSSDPVERDTIKYARQLEGTTRNTGIHACGFIICANPISDWVPVSTAADPDFPEERT
;
A
#
# COMPACT_ATOMS: atom_id res chain seq x y z
N MET A 1 14.47 -18.43 -28.82
CA MET A 1 14.22 -18.00 -27.44
C MET A 1 12.74 -17.72 -27.33
N ASN A 2 12.04 -18.43 -26.45
CA ASN A 2 10.63 -18.16 -26.15
C ASN A 2 10.55 -16.87 -25.32
N PRO A 3 9.60 -15.96 -25.61
CA PRO A 3 9.32 -14.84 -24.72
C PRO A 3 8.98 -15.32 -23.31
N PHE A 4 9.30 -14.51 -22.30
CA PHE A 4 9.01 -14.82 -20.91
C PHE A 4 8.72 -13.55 -20.10
N VAL A 5 7.87 -13.66 -19.07
CA VAL A 5 7.65 -12.63 -18.04
C VAL A 5 7.67 -13.24 -16.64
N HIS A 6 8.20 -12.51 -15.66
CA HIS A 6 8.17 -12.94 -14.26
C HIS A 6 6.78 -12.75 -13.65
N LEU A 7 6.23 -13.82 -13.06
CA LEU A 7 4.91 -13.85 -12.42
C LEU A 7 4.94 -14.08 -10.90
N HIS A 8 6.12 -14.34 -10.35
CA HIS A 8 6.36 -14.57 -8.92
C HIS A 8 7.57 -13.73 -8.50
N VAL A 9 7.30 -12.54 -7.94
CA VAL A 9 8.31 -11.51 -7.66
C VAL A 9 7.99 -10.80 -6.35
N HIS A 10 8.95 -10.83 -5.44
CA HIS A 10 8.95 -10.16 -4.15
C HIS A 10 9.77 -8.87 -4.26
N SER A 11 9.18 -7.76 -3.84
CA SER A 11 9.94 -6.54 -3.61
C SER A 11 10.34 -6.46 -2.14
N ASP A 12 10.99 -5.36 -1.76
CA ASP A 12 11.32 -5.10 -0.38
C ASP A 12 10.11 -4.91 0.55
N PHE A 13 8.88 -4.94 0.02
CA PHE A 13 7.65 -4.97 0.80
C PHE A 13 7.32 -6.37 1.34
N SER A 14 7.95 -7.42 0.83
CA SER A 14 8.14 -8.69 1.55
C SER A 14 9.16 -8.46 2.68
N VAL A 15 8.71 -7.80 3.75
CA VAL A 15 9.58 -7.19 4.78
C VAL A 15 10.59 -8.17 5.37
N LEU A 16 11.87 -7.77 5.33
CA LEU A 16 13.05 -8.54 5.81
C LEU A 16 13.30 -9.87 5.09
N ASP A 17 12.73 -10.02 3.91
CA ASP A 17 12.90 -11.20 3.06
C ASP A 17 13.22 -10.75 1.62
N GLY A 18 12.30 -10.06 0.95
CA GLY A 18 12.57 -9.39 -0.31
C GLY A 18 13.51 -8.19 -0.14
N LYS A 19 14.43 -7.99 -1.10
CA LYS A 19 15.47 -6.96 -1.09
C LYS A 19 15.30 -5.89 -2.17
N SER A 20 14.50 -6.15 -3.19
CA SER A 20 14.45 -5.32 -4.39
C SER A 20 13.51 -4.14 -4.32
N LYS A 21 13.98 -2.99 -4.79
CA LYS A 21 13.11 -1.84 -5.05
C LYS A 21 12.31 -2.04 -6.32
N ILE A 22 11.02 -1.72 -6.26
CA ILE A 22 10.08 -1.85 -7.37
C ILE A 22 10.60 -1.15 -8.65
N PRO A 23 11.07 0.10 -8.62
CA PRO A 23 11.64 0.75 -9.81
C PRO A 23 12.76 -0.06 -10.46
N ALA A 24 13.66 -0.64 -9.67
CA ALA A 24 14.80 -1.40 -10.18
C ALA A 24 14.36 -2.70 -10.86
N LEU A 25 13.35 -3.39 -10.31
CA LEU A 25 12.79 -4.60 -10.92
C LEU A 25 12.14 -4.29 -12.27
N VAL A 26 11.31 -3.24 -12.32
CA VAL A 26 10.62 -2.81 -13.55
C VAL A 26 11.62 -2.39 -14.62
N ASP A 27 12.62 -1.60 -14.26
CA ASP A 27 13.64 -1.13 -15.20
C ASP A 27 14.45 -2.29 -15.79
N LEU A 28 14.80 -3.29 -14.97
CA LEU A 28 15.52 -4.48 -15.44
C LEU A 28 14.65 -5.37 -16.34
N ALA A 29 13.39 -5.60 -15.98
CA ALA A 29 12.45 -6.36 -16.81
C ALA A 29 12.26 -5.69 -18.19
N ILE A 30 12.11 -4.37 -18.22
CA ILE A 30 12.01 -3.58 -19.45
C ILE A 30 13.31 -3.65 -20.25
N ALA A 31 14.47 -3.49 -19.61
CA ALA A 31 15.77 -3.54 -20.26
C ALA A 31 16.04 -4.90 -20.92
N ASP A 32 15.52 -5.98 -20.32
CA ASP A 32 15.59 -7.34 -20.87
C ASP A 32 14.51 -7.63 -21.93
N GLY A 33 13.63 -6.67 -22.23
CA GLY A 33 12.62 -6.78 -23.27
C GLY A 33 11.34 -7.51 -22.85
N MET A 34 11.10 -7.69 -21.55
CA MET A 34 9.85 -8.25 -21.03
C MET A 34 8.69 -7.27 -21.27
N LYS A 35 7.51 -7.81 -21.61
CA LYS A 35 6.31 -7.01 -21.90
C LYS A 35 5.51 -6.62 -20.64
N GLY A 36 5.80 -7.27 -19.51
CA GLY A 36 5.18 -7.01 -18.22
C GLY A 36 5.81 -7.86 -17.13
N MET A 37 5.33 -7.71 -15.91
CA MET A 37 5.70 -8.54 -14.75
C MET A 37 4.61 -8.47 -13.69
N ALA A 38 4.60 -9.46 -12.79
CA ALA A 38 3.81 -9.39 -11.56
C ALA A 38 4.60 -8.83 -10.38
N LEU A 39 3.87 -8.34 -9.39
CA LEU A 39 4.36 -8.12 -8.02
C LEU A 39 3.51 -8.99 -7.09
N THR A 40 4.15 -9.87 -6.31
CA THR A 40 3.50 -10.91 -5.51
C THR A 40 4.14 -11.03 -4.13
N ASP A 41 4.15 -9.92 -3.38
CA ASP A 41 4.73 -9.92 -2.04
C ASP A 41 4.04 -10.90 -1.07
N HIS A 42 4.79 -11.32 -0.04
CA HIS A 42 4.36 -12.32 0.94
C HIS A 42 3.18 -11.85 1.81
N GLY A 43 1.97 -12.28 1.46
CA GLY A 43 0.74 -12.06 2.24
C GLY A 43 0.34 -10.59 2.39
N VAL A 44 0.89 -9.69 1.56
CA VAL A 44 0.67 -8.25 1.62
C VAL A 44 0.62 -7.64 0.23
N MET A 45 0.03 -6.45 0.13
CA MET A 45 -0.07 -5.67 -1.10
C MET A 45 0.51 -4.26 -0.94
N TYR A 46 1.47 -4.09 -0.02
CA TYR A 46 2.04 -2.79 0.34
C TYR A 46 2.66 -2.06 -0.86
N GLY A 47 3.34 -2.78 -1.75
CA GLY A 47 4.00 -2.22 -2.92
C GLY A 47 3.10 -1.92 -4.12
N VAL A 48 1.83 -2.33 -4.09
CA VAL A 48 0.94 -2.27 -5.28
C VAL A 48 0.74 -0.84 -5.79
N LYS A 49 0.59 0.15 -4.90
CA LYS A 49 0.45 1.56 -5.31
C LYS A 49 1.73 2.08 -5.97
N GLU A 50 2.89 1.83 -5.37
CA GLU A 50 4.18 2.24 -5.93
C GLU A 50 4.45 1.57 -7.29
N PHE A 51 4.12 0.28 -7.42
CA PHE A 51 4.25 -0.47 -8.67
C PHE A 51 3.35 0.07 -9.77
N SER A 52 2.08 0.33 -9.47
CA SER A 52 1.13 0.94 -10.40
C SER A 52 1.60 2.32 -10.86
N ASP A 53 1.98 3.19 -9.92
CA ASP A 53 2.43 4.56 -10.22
C ASP A 53 3.71 4.59 -11.05
N TYR A 54 4.67 3.74 -10.71
CA TYR A 54 5.92 3.66 -11.43
C TYR A 54 5.71 3.15 -12.86
N CYS A 55 4.90 2.10 -13.04
CA CYS A 55 4.54 1.59 -14.37
C CYS A 55 3.78 2.64 -15.18
N ALA A 56 2.84 3.37 -14.58
CA ALA A 56 2.12 4.47 -15.24
C ALA A 56 3.08 5.58 -15.67
N LYS A 57 4.07 5.95 -14.84
CA LYS A 57 5.11 6.91 -15.18
C LYS A 57 5.96 6.44 -16.35
N VAL A 58 6.45 5.20 -16.31
CA VAL A 58 7.28 4.63 -17.39
C VAL A 58 6.49 4.53 -18.69
N ASN A 59 5.23 4.10 -18.63
CA ASN A 59 4.33 4.00 -19.79
C ASN A 59 4.04 5.36 -20.44
N LYS A 60 4.00 6.46 -19.66
CA LYS A 60 3.95 7.82 -20.22
C LYS A 60 5.18 8.15 -21.07
N SER A 61 6.38 7.68 -20.70
CA SER A 61 7.60 7.84 -21.52
C SER A 61 7.54 6.94 -22.75
N ARG A 62 7.25 5.66 -22.57
CA ARG A 62 7.16 4.66 -23.65
C ARG A 62 6.19 5.08 -24.74
N LYS A 63 5.02 5.61 -24.35
CA LYS A 63 4.02 6.16 -25.29
C LYS A 63 4.58 7.30 -26.15
N LYS A 64 5.41 8.19 -25.59
CA LYS A 64 6.06 9.28 -26.35
C LYS A 64 7.08 8.75 -27.36
N GLU A 65 7.68 7.61 -27.06
CA GLU A 65 8.65 6.91 -27.91
C GLU A 65 7.99 5.93 -28.90
N GLY A 66 6.66 5.79 -28.89
CA GLY A 66 5.93 4.86 -29.75
C GLY A 66 6.09 3.39 -29.36
N LEU A 67 6.49 3.11 -28.13
CA LEU A 67 6.66 1.76 -27.59
C LEU A 67 5.38 1.27 -26.91
N GLU A 68 5.13 -0.05 -27.00
CA GLU A 68 4.04 -0.72 -26.28
C GLU A 68 4.17 -0.53 -24.76
N PRO A 69 3.05 -0.39 -24.03
CA PRO A 69 3.08 -0.24 -22.58
C PRO A 69 3.63 -1.50 -21.91
N PHE A 70 4.43 -1.31 -20.87
CA PHE A 70 4.78 -2.38 -19.94
C PHE A 70 3.55 -2.68 -19.06
N LYS A 71 3.11 -3.94 -19.03
CA LYS A 71 1.89 -4.34 -18.33
C LYS A 71 2.19 -4.75 -16.88
N PRO A 72 1.73 -3.99 -15.86
CA PRO A 72 1.82 -4.41 -14.47
C PRO A 72 0.73 -5.46 -14.16
N ILE A 73 1.10 -6.56 -13.51
CA ILE A 73 0.16 -7.56 -12.99
C ILE A 73 0.15 -7.43 -11.46
N LEU A 74 -0.98 -7.03 -10.88
CA LEU A 74 -1.11 -6.85 -9.44
C LEU A 74 -1.42 -8.19 -8.78
N GLY A 75 -0.59 -8.63 -7.83
CA GLY A 75 -0.74 -9.92 -7.18
C GLY A 75 -0.33 -9.93 -5.71
N CYS A 76 -0.34 -11.13 -5.14
CA CYS A 76 0.07 -11.43 -3.78
C CYS A 76 0.46 -12.91 -3.71
N GLU A 77 1.57 -13.24 -3.06
CA GLU A 77 1.81 -14.63 -2.66
C GLU A 77 1.13 -14.84 -1.31
N MET A 78 -0.09 -15.39 -1.35
CA MET A 78 -0.94 -15.59 -0.19
C MET A 78 -0.49 -16.81 0.62
N TYR A 79 -0.68 -16.72 1.94
CA TYR A 79 -0.60 -17.88 2.81
C TYR A 79 -1.96 -18.56 2.92
N VAL A 80 -2.03 -19.87 2.70
CA VAL A 80 -3.28 -20.64 2.78
C VAL A 80 -3.22 -21.58 3.98
N ALA A 81 -4.23 -21.55 4.85
CA ALA A 81 -4.32 -22.46 5.99
C ALA A 81 -4.55 -23.91 5.53
N HIS A 82 -4.09 -24.89 6.29
CA HIS A 82 -4.36 -26.31 6.00
C HIS A 82 -5.84 -26.70 6.18
N GLY A 83 -6.60 -25.86 6.89
CA GLY A 83 -8.03 -26.02 7.17
C GLY A 83 -8.71 -24.65 7.07
N LYS A 84 -9.48 -24.26 8.09
CA LYS A 84 -10.07 -22.92 8.15
C LYS A 84 -9.03 -21.88 8.58
N LYS A 85 -9.13 -20.65 8.09
CA LYS A 85 -8.14 -19.60 8.43
C LYS A 85 -8.20 -19.17 9.89
N GLU A 86 -9.34 -19.33 10.54
CA GLU A 86 -9.56 -19.03 11.96
C GLU A 86 -8.91 -20.09 12.88
N ASP A 87 -8.57 -21.27 12.34
CA ASP A 87 -7.92 -22.33 13.10
C ASP A 87 -6.48 -21.94 13.45
N LYS A 88 -6.13 -21.98 14.74
CA LYS A 88 -4.77 -21.70 15.25
C LYS A 88 -3.81 -22.89 15.05
N THR A 89 -3.88 -23.52 13.89
CA THR A 89 -2.97 -24.59 13.47
C THR A 89 -1.67 -24.00 12.95
N LYS A 90 -0.54 -24.63 13.32
CA LYS A 90 0.77 -24.24 12.79
C LYS A 90 0.91 -24.71 11.35
N GLY A 91 1.58 -23.90 10.54
CA GLY A 91 1.82 -24.17 9.13
C GLY A 91 0.80 -23.52 8.22
N ASN A 92 1.21 -23.39 6.97
CA ASN A 92 0.45 -22.84 5.87
C ASN A 92 1.09 -23.30 4.55
N TYR A 93 0.32 -23.16 3.48
CA TYR A 93 0.79 -23.27 2.11
C TYR A 93 1.03 -21.87 1.54
N HIS A 94 1.78 -21.82 0.44
CA HIS A 94 1.93 -20.63 -0.39
C HIS A 94 1.02 -20.76 -1.62
N LEU A 95 0.54 -19.63 -2.12
CA LEU A 95 -0.29 -19.59 -3.32
C LEU A 95 -0.12 -18.23 -4.01
N VAL A 96 0.30 -18.24 -5.27
CA VAL A 96 0.39 -17.00 -6.06
C VAL A 96 -0.99 -16.66 -6.59
N VAL A 97 -1.48 -15.46 -6.30
CA VAL A 97 -2.78 -14.96 -6.75
C VAL A 97 -2.58 -13.65 -7.51
N LEU A 98 -3.08 -13.58 -8.75
CA LEU A 98 -2.92 -12.45 -9.67
C LEU A 98 -4.29 -11.91 -10.10
N ALA A 99 -4.44 -10.59 -10.12
CA ALA A 99 -5.66 -9.94 -10.59
C ALA A 99 -5.65 -9.78 -12.12
N LYS A 100 -6.69 -10.30 -12.81
CA LYS A 100 -6.84 -10.12 -14.27
C LYS A 100 -7.25 -8.71 -14.64
N ASN A 101 -8.09 -8.08 -13.83
CA ASN A 101 -8.69 -6.77 -14.12
C ASN A 101 -9.03 -6.06 -12.80
N TYR A 102 -9.71 -4.92 -12.89
CA TYR A 102 -10.08 -4.14 -11.69
C TYR A 102 -11.00 -4.90 -10.73
N ASN A 103 -11.91 -5.76 -11.23
CA ASN A 103 -12.75 -6.60 -10.37
C ASN A 103 -11.90 -7.66 -9.65
N GLY A 104 -10.98 -8.32 -10.35
CA GLY A 104 -9.99 -9.21 -9.74
C GLY A 104 -9.15 -8.52 -8.66
N TYR A 105 -8.75 -7.25 -8.89
CA TYR A 105 -8.06 -6.46 -7.87
C TYR A 105 -8.91 -6.24 -6.62
N LYS A 106 -10.22 -5.96 -6.77
CA LYS A 106 -11.14 -5.84 -5.63
C LYS A 106 -11.30 -7.16 -4.87
N ASN A 107 -11.39 -8.28 -5.57
CA ASN A 107 -11.43 -9.61 -4.95
C ASN A 107 -10.12 -9.94 -4.20
N LEU A 108 -8.97 -9.59 -4.80
CA LEU A 108 -7.67 -9.76 -4.16
C LEU A 108 -7.53 -8.90 -2.89
N ILE A 109 -8.01 -7.65 -2.92
CA ILE A 109 -8.07 -6.80 -1.71
C ILE A 109 -8.87 -7.50 -0.61
N LYS A 110 -10.03 -8.08 -0.92
CA LYS A 110 -10.85 -8.78 0.07
C LYS A 110 -10.15 -9.99 0.64
N LEU A 111 -9.53 -10.81 -0.20
CA LEU A 111 -8.76 -11.98 0.23
C LEU A 111 -7.62 -11.61 1.17
N VAL A 112 -6.80 -10.62 0.81
CA VAL A 112 -5.66 -10.18 1.63
C VAL A 112 -6.15 -9.54 2.93
N SER A 113 -7.14 -8.65 2.86
CA SER A 113 -7.67 -7.96 4.04
C SER A 113 -8.26 -8.95 5.05
N ARG A 114 -9.05 -9.92 4.60
CA ARG A 114 -9.64 -10.96 5.46
C ARG A 114 -8.59 -11.91 6.03
N ALA A 115 -7.53 -12.19 5.27
CA ALA A 115 -6.41 -12.96 5.79
C ALA A 115 -5.72 -12.28 6.99
N TRP A 116 -5.69 -10.94 7.01
CA TRP A 116 -5.14 -10.14 8.12
C TRP A 116 -6.11 -9.95 9.29
N VAL A 117 -7.40 -9.75 9.01
CA VAL A 117 -8.42 -9.48 10.04
C VAL A 117 -8.90 -10.77 10.69
N ASP A 118 -9.28 -11.77 9.90
CA ASP A 118 -9.91 -13.01 10.37
C ASP A 118 -8.90 -14.16 10.51
N GLY A 119 -7.88 -14.19 9.64
CA GLY A 119 -6.99 -15.35 9.46
C GLY A 119 -5.58 -15.24 10.05
N PHE A 120 -5.26 -14.12 10.73
CA PHE A 120 -3.91 -13.88 11.22
C PHE A 120 -3.55 -14.80 12.40
N TYR A 121 -2.46 -15.56 12.24
CA TYR A 121 -1.85 -16.30 13.35
C TYR A 121 -0.36 -15.95 13.52
N TYR A 122 0.53 -16.65 12.80
CA TYR A 122 1.92 -16.18 12.61
C TYR A 122 2.08 -15.40 11.30
N ARG A 123 1.22 -15.72 10.33
CA ARG A 123 1.09 -15.09 9.03
C ARG A 123 -0.40 -14.78 8.80
N ALA A 124 -0.69 -13.82 7.93
CA ALA A 124 -2.04 -13.53 7.45
C ALA A 124 -2.46 -14.63 6.48
N ARG A 125 -3.38 -15.52 6.90
CA ARG A 125 -3.75 -16.72 6.12
C ARG A 125 -5.16 -16.59 5.57
N THR A 126 -5.35 -16.98 4.32
CA THR A 126 -6.67 -17.26 3.75
C THR A 126 -6.98 -18.76 3.84
N ASP A 127 -8.10 -19.19 3.30
CA ASP A 127 -8.52 -20.60 3.21
C ASP A 127 -9.24 -20.87 1.89
N ARG A 128 -9.54 -22.15 1.65
CA ARG A 128 -10.28 -22.59 0.46
C ARG A 128 -11.70 -21.98 0.37
N GLU A 129 -12.33 -21.61 1.48
CA GLU A 129 -13.67 -21.02 1.51
C GLU A 129 -13.66 -19.58 0.98
N ASP A 130 -12.75 -18.75 1.50
CA ASP A 130 -12.55 -17.38 1.02
C ASP A 130 -12.07 -17.38 -0.44
N LEU A 131 -11.14 -18.27 -0.81
CA LEU A 131 -10.68 -18.42 -2.19
C LEU A 131 -11.84 -18.74 -3.14
N ALA A 132 -12.70 -19.70 -2.80
CA ALA A 132 -13.87 -20.03 -3.61
C ALA A 132 -14.89 -18.87 -3.67
N LYS A 133 -15.04 -18.10 -2.58
CA LYS A 133 -15.96 -16.95 -2.53
C LYS A 133 -15.52 -15.79 -3.41
N TYR A 134 -14.21 -15.51 -3.50
CA TYR A 134 -13.65 -14.38 -4.23
C TYR A 134 -12.83 -14.80 -5.45
N HIS A 135 -13.10 -15.97 -6.03
CA HIS A 135 -12.32 -16.54 -7.14
C HIS A 135 -12.44 -15.77 -8.47
N GLU A 136 -13.55 -15.06 -8.68
CA GLU A 136 -13.83 -14.39 -9.95
C GLU A 136 -12.72 -13.40 -10.32
N ASP A 137 -12.34 -13.39 -11.59
CA ASP A 137 -11.32 -12.51 -12.16
C ASP A 137 -9.89 -12.65 -11.58
N LEU A 138 -9.61 -13.77 -10.90
CA LEU A 138 -8.27 -14.10 -10.39
C LEU A 138 -7.61 -15.22 -11.21
N ILE A 139 -6.28 -15.15 -11.31
CA ILE A 139 -5.41 -16.23 -11.78
C ILE A 139 -4.63 -16.76 -10.58
N VAL A 140 -4.50 -18.08 -10.47
CA VAL A 140 -3.82 -18.75 -9.36
C VAL A 140 -2.74 -19.69 -9.86
N CYS A 141 -1.56 -19.64 -9.24
CA CYS A 141 -0.46 -20.56 -9.52
C CYS A 141 -0.10 -21.37 -8.27
N SER A 142 0.31 -22.63 -8.45
CA SER A 142 0.60 -23.56 -7.35
C SER A 142 1.78 -23.17 -6.45
N ALA A 143 2.48 -22.06 -6.75
CA ALA A 143 3.58 -21.48 -6.01
C ALA A 143 4.84 -22.36 -5.92
N CYS A 144 5.76 -21.97 -5.04
CA CYS A 144 7.04 -22.62 -4.80
C CYS A 144 6.87 -23.99 -4.08
N ILE A 145 7.97 -24.61 -3.64
CA ILE A 145 7.93 -25.85 -2.84
C ILE A 145 7.16 -25.68 -1.50
N GLY A 146 6.86 -24.44 -1.11
CA GLY A 146 5.99 -24.09 0.01
C GLY A 146 4.48 -24.25 -0.29
N GLY A 147 4.09 -24.42 -1.55
CA GLY A 147 2.71 -24.57 -2.00
C GLY A 147 2.06 -25.90 -1.58
N GLU A 148 0.73 -25.94 -1.63
CA GLU A 148 -0.05 -27.11 -1.18
C GLU A 148 0.28 -28.37 -1.96
N ILE A 149 0.28 -28.26 -3.29
CA ILE A 149 0.53 -29.38 -4.19
C ILE A 149 1.99 -29.86 -4.07
N PRO A 150 3.02 -28.99 -4.18
CA PRO A 150 4.41 -29.40 -3.95
C PRO A 150 4.66 -30.05 -2.58
N LYS A 151 4.12 -29.49 -1.48
CA LYS A 151 4.30 -30.08 -0.14
C LYS A 151 3.69 -31.48 -0.03
N LYS A 152 2.53 -31.70 -0.62
CA LYS A 152 1.89 -33.03 -0.65
C LYS A 152 2.71 -34.05 -1.44
N ILE A 153 3.29 -33.63 -2.57
CA ILE A 153 4.20 -34.48 -3.35
C ILE A 153 5.42 -34.87 -2.53
N LEU A 154 6.08 -33.90 -1.87
CA LEU A 154 7.25 -34.15 -1.02
C LEU A 154 6.93 -35.01 0.22
N ALA A 155 5.68 -35.00 0.68
CA ALA A 155 5.20 -35.88 1.74
C ALA A 155 4.83 -37.30 1.24
N GLY A 156 4.94 -37.58 -0.06
CA GLY A 156 4.50 -38.83 -0.69
C GLY A 156 2.98 -38.96 -0.86
N ASP A 157 2.20 -37.91 -0.54
CA ASP A 157 0.75 -37.84 -0.69
C ASP A 157 0.36 -37.41 -2.11
N ILE A 158 0.67 -38.26 -3.10
CA ILE A 158 0.36 -37.96 -4.51
C ILE A 158 -1.15 -37.85 -4.73
N ALA A 159 -1.95 -38.71 -4.08
CA ALA A 159 -3.40 -38.66 -4.21
C ALA A 159 -3.99 -37.35 -3.68
N GLY A 160 -3.46 -36.84 -2.56
CA GLY A 160 -3.84 -35.55 -2.04
C GLY A 160 -3.33 -34.37 -2.87
N ALA A 161 -2.16 -34.48 -3.51
CA ALA A 161 -1.68 -33.47 -4.47
C ALA A 161 -2.60 -33.38 -5.69
N GLU A 162 -3.05 -34.52 -6.22
CA GLU A 162 -4.02 -34.59 -7.31
C GLU A 162 -5.40 -34.06 -6.88
N GLU A 163 -5.85 -34.33 -5.65
CA GLU A 163 -7.08 -33.73 -5.09
C GLU A 163 -6.98 -32.21 -5.03
N ALA A 164 -5.89 -31.66 -4.50
CA ALA A 164 -5.69 -30.22 -4.43
C ALA A 164 -5.66 -29.61 -5.84
N CYS A 165 -4.95 -30.24 -6.79
CA CYS A 165 -4.92 -29.81 -8.19
C CYS A 165 -6.32 -29.74 -8.80
N ARG A 166 -7.16 -30.77 -8.60
CA ARG A 166 -8.54 -30.78 -9.09
C ARG A 166 -9.38 -29.72 -8.40
N TRP A 167 -9.23 -29.52 -7.10
CA TRP A 167 -9.97 -28.49 -6.37
C TRP A 167 -9.68 -27.08 -6.92
N TYR A 168 -8.39 -26.71 -7.11
CA TYR A 168 -8.06 -25.41 -7.69
C TYR A 168 -8.54 -25.30 -9.14
N HIS A 169 -8.46 -26.37 -9.94
CA HIS A 169 -8.97 -26.36 -11.30
C HIS A 169 -10.51 -26.26 -11.37
N GLU A 170 -11.25 -26.88 -10.45
CA GLU A 170 -12.70 -26.76 -10.35
C GLU A 170 -13.15 -25.34 -9.99
N VAL A 171 -12.38 -24.63 -9.15
CA VAL A 171 -12.70 -23.27 -8.69
C VAL A 171 -12.27 -22.21 -9.70
N PHE A 172 -11.05 -22.30 -10.24
CA PHE A 172 -10.45 -21.26 -11.09
C PHE A 172 -10.45 -21.62 -12.59
N GLY A 173 -10.83 -22.85 -12.96
CA GLY A 173 -10.88 -23.29 -14.35
C GLY A 173 -9.53 -23.15 -15.07
N ASP A 174 -9.56 -22.51 -16.24
CA ASP A 174 -8.38 -22.22 -17.07
C ASP A 174 -7.44 -21.16 -16.47
N ASP A 175 -7.84 -20.52 -15.37
CA ASP A 175 -7.03 -19.54 -14.66
C ASP A 175 -6.22 -20.16 -13.50
N PHE A 176 -6.19 -21.48 -13.41
CA PHE A 176 -5.27 -22.23 -12.55
C PHE A 176 -4.07 -22.78 -13.32
N TYR A 177 -2.86 -22.60 -12.78
CA TYR A 177 -1.60 -23.06 -13.37
C TYR A 177 -0.73 -23.80 -12.35
N LEU A 178 -0.03 -24.82 -12.83
CA LEU A 178 1.00 -25.53 -12.07
C LEU A 178 2.35 -24.88 -12.32
N GLU A 179 3.03 -24.50 -11.25
CA GLU A 179 4.24 -23.69 -11.27
C GLU A 179 5.51 -24.54 -11.14
N LEU A 180 6.44 -24.35 -12.06
CA LEU A 180 7.75 -24.99 -12.08
C LEU A 180 8.82 -23.98 -11.69
N GLN A 181 9.72 -24.41 -10.81
CA GLN A 181 10.87 -23.63 -10.36
C GLN A 181 12.12 -24.51 -10.36
N ARG A 182 13.29 -23.92 -10.68
CA ARG A 182 14.57 -24.64 -10.75
C ARG A 182 15.71 -23.71 -10.35
N HIS A 183 16.24 -23.92 -9.15
CA HIS A 183 17.26 -23.06 -8.55
C HIS A 183 18.60 -23.78 -8.39
N GLU A 184 19.21 -24.16 -9.52
CA GLU A 184 20.48 -24.88 -9.51
C GLU A 184 21.67 -23.96 -9.20
N VAL A 185 22.37 -24.24 -8.10
CA VAL A 185 23.61 -23.54 -7.75
C VAL A 185 24.81 -24.19 -8.45
N LYS A 186 25.21 -23.65 -9.60
CA LYS A 186 26.28 -24.23 -10.43
C LYS A 186 27.70 -24.09 -9.83
N ASP A 187 28.00 -22.99 -9.13
CA ASP A 187 29.35 -22.79 -8.53
C ASP A 187 29.45 -23.55 -7.20
N PRO A 188 30.35 -24.55 -7.04
CA PRO A 188 30.50 -25.32 -5.81
C PRO A 188 31.05 -24.50 -4.63
N ARG A 189 31.66 -23.33 -4.88
CA ARG A 189 32.23 -22.46 -3.83
C ARG A 189 31.19 -21.59 -3.14
N THR A 190 30.01 -21.43 -3.76
CA THR A 190 28.91 -20.66 -3.19
C THR A 190 28.32 -21.40 -2.01
N ILE A 191 28.31 -20.73 -0.85
CA ILE A 191 27.60 -21.19 0.35
C ILE A 191 26.12 -20.83 0.17
N ALA A 192 25.29 -21.82 -0.13
CA ALA A 192 23.87 -21.68 -0.41
C ALA A 192 23.13 -22.99 -0.13
N ASN A 193 21.80 -22.94 -0.08
CA ASN A 193 20.97 -24.14 -0.02
C ASN A 193 20.99 -24.85 -1.38
N ARG A 194 21.43 -26.12 -1.40
CA ARG A 194 21.46 -26.97 -2.60
C ARG A 194 20.38 -28.05 -2.61
N GLU A 195 19.73 -28.27 -1.47
CA GLU A 195 18.64 -29.23 -1.32
C GLU A 195 17.40 -28.77 -2.08
N THR A 196 17.13 -27.46 -2.08
CA THR A 196 15.98 -26.85 -2.79
C THR A 196 15.88 -27.30 -4.24
N PHE A 197 16.98 -27.33 -5.00
CA PHE A 197 16.96 -27.76 -6.40
C PHE A 197 16.58 -29.24 -6.54
N GLN A 198 17.05 -30.10 -5.64
CA GLN A 198 16.75 -31.53 -5.66
C GLN A 198 15.26 -31.77 -5.36
N LEU A 199 14.71 -31.07 -4.37
CA LEU A 199 13.29 -31.12 -4.03
C LEU A 199 12.42 -30.58 -5.18
N GLN A 200 12.85 -29.50 -5.83
CA GLN A 200 12.19 -28.96 -7.03
C GLN A 200 12.16 -29.99 -8.15
N GLU A 201 13.27 -30.66 -8.44
CA GLU A 201 13.31 -31.71 -9.47
C GLU A 201 12.46 -32.94 -9.11
N GLU A 202 12.37 -33.32 -7.83
CA GLU A 202 11.45 -34.36 -7.36
C GLU A 202 9.99 -33.97 -7.62
N VAL A 203 9.61 -32.76 -7.22
CA VAL A 203 8.26 -32.22 -7.43
C VAL A 203 7.94 -32.10 -8.92
N ASN A 204 8.84 -31.54 -9.73
CA ASN A 204 8.66 -31.31 -11.17
C ASN A 204 8.43 -32.63 -11.94
N LYS A 205 9.10 -33.73 -11.53
CA LYS A 205 8.89 -35.07 -12.11
C LYS A 205 7.45 -35.58 -11.95
N VAL A 206 6.74 -35.12 -10.92
CA VAL A 206 5.33 -35.45 -10.70
C VAL A 206 4.42 -34.39 -11.32
N LEU A 207 4.72 -33.10 -11.16
CA LEU A 207 3.92 -32.00 -11.68
C LEU A 207 3.73 -32.08 -13.20
N ILE A 208 4.79 -32.33 -13.97
CA ILE A 208 4.73 -32.36 -15.44
C ILE A 208 3.73 -33.41 -15.96
N PRO A 209 3.82 -34.71 -15.59
CA PRO A 209 2.83 -35.68 -16.02
C PRO A 209 1.45 -35.48 -15.37
N MET A 210 1.37 -34.93 -14.16
CA MET A 210 0.10 -34.60 -13.52
C MET A 210 -0.65 -33.50 -14.28
N ALA A 211 0.02 -32.42 -14.65
CA ALA A 211 -0.52 -31.32 -15.45
C ALA A 211 -1.21 -31.84 -16.72
N LYS A 212 -0.55 -32.75 -17.44
CA LYS A 212 -1.11 -33.38 -18.65
C LYS A 212 -2.34 -34.25 -18.38
N ARG A 213 -2.38 -34.97 -17.24
CA ARG A 213 -3.52 -35.84 -16.89
C ARG A 213 -4.74 -35.04 -16.45
N GLU A 214 -4.52 -34.00 -15.65
CA GLU A 214 -5.57 -33.15 -15.08
C GLU A 214 -6.00 -32.01 -16.02
N GLY A 215 -5.32 -31.83 -17.17
CA GLY A 215 -5.66 -30.79 -18.14
C GLY A 215 -5.22 -29.38 -17.72
N VAL A 216 -4.31 -29.26 -16.76
CA VAL A 216 -3.83 -27.98 -16.22
C VAL A 216 -2.55 -27.55 -16.92
N LYS A 217 -2.40 -26.26 -17.21
CA LYS A 217 -1.20 -25.72 -17.87
C LYS A 217 -0.04 -25.52 -16.89
N LEU A 218 1.17 -25.71 -17.40
CA LEU A 218 2.41 -25.44 -16.67
C LEU A 218 2.87 -24.01 -16.94
N ILE A 219 3.42 -23.36 -15.92
CA ILE A 219 4.20 -22.13 -16.06
C ILE A 219 5.54 -22.32 -15.37
N CYS A 220 6.55 -21.53 -15.75
CA CYS A 220 7.79 -21.43 -15.00
C CYS A 220 7.92 -20.04 -14.36
N THR A 221 8.51 -19.99 -13.17
CA THR A 221 8.83 -18.74 -12.45
C THR A 221 10.20 -18.89 -11.78
N ASN A 222 10.68 -17.81 -11.15
CA ASN A 222 11.97 -17.82 -10.45
C ASN A 222 11.91 -17.21 -9.04
N ASP A 223 10.71 -17.08 -8.48
CA ASP A 223 10.49 -16.67 -7.08
C ASP A 223 11.42 -15.51 -6.64
N VAL A 224 11.34 -14.39 -7.34
CA VAL A 224 12.41 -13.38 -7.31
C VAL A 224 12.41 -12.64 -5.98
N HIS A 225 13.54 -12.60 -5.27
CA HIS A 225 13.72 -11.87 -4.00
C HIS A 225 14.74 -10.73 -4.10
N PHE A 226 15.59 -10.73 -5.13
CA PHE A 226 16.59 -9.69 -5.35
C PHE A 226 16.82 -9.39 -6.85
N GLU A 227 17.32 -8.20 -7.18
CA GLU A 227 17.23 -7.70 -8.56
C GLU A 227 18.38 -8.23 -9.45
N LYS A 228 19.51 -8.59 -8.84
CA LYS A 228 20.73 -9.01 -9.55
C LYS A 228 21.43 -10.12 -8.79
N ARG A 229 22.03 -11.07 -9.51
CA ARG A 229 22.84 -12.16 -8.94
C ARG A 229 23.87 -11.68 -7.90
N ASP A 230 24.51 -10.54 -8.13
CA ASP A 230 25.51 -9.95 -7.23
C ASP A 230 24.97 -9.52 -5.84
N TYR A 231 23.66 -9.46 -5.67
CA TYR A 231 23.01 -9.09 -4.41
C TYR A 231 22.63 -10.29 -3.56
N ALA A 232 22.91 -11.51 -4.01
CA ALA A 232 22.57 -12.72 -3.27
C ALA A 232 23.18 -12.78 -1.85
N GLU A 233 24.41 -12.27 -1.67
CA GLU A 233 25.02 -12.18 -0.33
C GLU A 233 24.35 -11.11 0.55
N ALA A 234 23.95 -9.98 -0.01
CA ALA A 234 23.20 -8.97 0.75
C ALA A 234 21.83 -9.51 1.17
N HIS A 235 21.14 -10.23 0.28
CA HIS A 235 19.90 -10.92 0.60
C HIS A 235 20.08 -11.95 1.72
N ASP A 236 21.13 -12.77 1.66
CA ASP A 236 21.43 -13.72 2.73
C ASP A 236 21.69 -13.04 4.09
N ILE A 237 22.32 -11.86 4.11
CA ILE A 237 22.46 -11.03 5.30
C ILE A 237 21.11 -10.45 5.76
N LEU A 238 20.25 -10.03 4.84
CA LEU A 238 18.90 -9.55 5.15
C LEU A 238 18.08 -10.63 5.88
N LEU A 239 18.16 -11.87 5.42
CA LEU A 239 17.53 -13.02 6.09
C LEU A 239 18.04 -13.20 7.53
N CYS A 240 19.35 -13.05 7.77
CA CYS A 240 19.90 -13.06 9.14
C CYS A 240 19.38 -11.89 9.99
N ILE A 241 19.18 -10.71 9.40
CA ILE A 241 18.58 -9.56 10.09
C ILE A 241 17.13 -9.87 10.48
N GLY A 242 16.35 -10.45 9.58
CA GLY A 242 14.95 -10.81 9.78
C GLY A 242 14.72 -11.93 10.78
N THR A 243 15.52 -13.00 10.68
CA THR A 243 15.42 -14.18 11.56
C THR A 243 16.13 -14.00 12.90
N GLY A 244 17.05 -13.04 13.00
CA GLY A 244 17.94 -12.89 14.16
C GLY A 244 18.97 -14.02 14.30
N ALA A 245 19.13 -14.87 13.29
CA ALA A 245 20.06 -15.98 13.31
C ALA A 245 21.52 -15.51 13.20
N ASP A 246 22.43 -16.28 13.81
CA ASP A 246 23.88 -16.07 13.65
C ASP A 246 24.30 -16.43 12.22
N TYR A 247 25.04 -15.54 11.55
CA TYR A 247 25.49 -15.74 10.16
C TYR A 247 26.29 -17.04 9.96
N GLU A 248 27.05 -17.43 10.98
CA GLU A 248 27.91 -18.63 10.98
C GLU A 248 27.16 -19.91 11.38
N ASP A 249 25.88 -19.84 11.79
CA ASP A 249 25.11 -21.03 12.15
C ASP A 249 24.91 -21.90 10.90
N PRO A 250 25.37 -23.17 10.89
CA PRO A 250 25.16 -24.07 9.75
C PRO A 250 23.69 -24.42 9.53
N ASN A 251 22.84 -24.33 10.56
CA ASN A 251 21.43 -24.73 10.50
C ASN A 251 20.47 -23.56 10.21
N ARG A 252 20.97 -22.33 10.07
CA ARG A 252 20.11 -21.19 9.71
C ARG A 252 19.48 -21.37 8.34
N MET A 253 18.36 -20.70 8.13
CA MET A 253 17.74 -20.58 6.82
C MET A 253 18.71 -19.94 5.82
N ARG A 254 18.85 -20.59 4.66
CA ARG A 254 19.60 -20.11 3.50
C ARG A 254 18.77 -20.35 2.25
N TYR A 255 18.82 -19.39 1.34
CA TYR A 255 18.29 -19.52 -0.01
C TYR A 255 19.36 -20.11 -0.94
N THR A 256 18.96 -20.40 -2.17
CA THR A 256 19.86 -20.97 -3.18
C THR A 256 20.79 -19.92 -3.78
N LYS A 257 20.47 -18.63 -3.65
CA LYS A 257 21.15 -17.49 -4.28
C LYS A 257 20.87 -17.36 -5.79
N GLU A 258 19.89 -18.11 -6.30
CA GLU A 258 19.42 -18.05 -7.69
C GLU A 258 18.08 -17.30 -7.83
N GLU A 259 17.51 -16.79 -6.75
CA GLU A 259 16.24 -16.05 -6.66
C GLU A 259 16.37 -14.59 -7.11
N TYR A 260 17.18 -14.33 -8.15
CA TYR A 260 17.26 -13.01 -8.77
C TYR A 260 16.32 -12.86 -9.96
N LEU A 261 16.10 -11.62 -10.41
CA LEU A 261 15.37 -11.34 -11.66
C LEU A 261 16.19 -11.82 -12.87
N LYS A 262 16.11 -13.12 -13.18
CA LYS A 262 16.75 -13.75 -14.35
C LYS A 262 16.26 -13.12 -15.65
N SER A 263 17.16 -12.96 -16.61
CA SER A 263 16.84 -12.60 -17.98
C SER A 263 16.00 -13.68 -18.67
N GLN A 264 15.31 -13.32 -19.76
CA GLN A 264 14.62 -14.25 -20.63
C GLN A 264 15.58 -15.33 -21.15
N ALA A 265 16.83 -14.97 -21.47
CA ALA A 265 17.84 -15.93 -21.93
C ALA A 265 18.19 -16.96 -20.85
N GLU A 266 18.43 -16.53 -19.61
CA GLU A 266 18.70 -17.44 -18.49
C GLU A 266 17.49 -18.35 -18.19
N MET A 267 16.27 -17.80 -18.20
CA MET A 267 15.05 -18.62 -18.00
C MET A 267 14.86 -19.65 -19.11
N ASN A 268 15.18 -19.29 -20.36
CA ASN A 268 15.15 -20.23 -21.49
C ASN A 268 16.20 -21.33 -21.36
N GLU A 269 17.36 -21.05 -20.76
CA GLU A 269 18.38 -22.09 -20.49
C GLU A 269 17.88 -23.06 -19.41
N VAL A 270 17.31 -22.54 -18.32
CA VAL A 270 16.83 -23.34 -17.18
C VAL A 270 15.65 -24.26 -17.56
N PHE A 271 14.75 -23.79 -18.43
CA PHE A 271 13.54 -24.50 -18.84
C PHE A 271 13.53 -24.89 -20.33
N HIS A 272 14.71 -25.15 -20.91
CA HIS A 272 14.84 -25.51 -22.33
C HIS A 272 14.09 -26.80 -22.70
N ASP A 273 13.88 -27.70 -21.74
CA ASP A 273 13.17 -28.98 -21.86
C ASP A 273 11.64 -28.85 -21.73
N VAL A 274 11.12 -27.71 -21.24
CA VAL A 274 9.68 -27.44 -21.09
C VAL A 274 9.33 -26.05 -21.68
N PRO A 275 9.50 -25.86 -23.00
CA PRO A 275 9.31 -24.55 -23.65
C PRO A 275 7.88 -23.99 -23.55
N GLU A 276 6.88 -24.85 -23.37
CA GLU A 276 5.50 -24.45 -23.12
C GLU A 276 5.33 -23.69 -21.80
N ALA A 277 6.10 -24.03 -20.75
CA ALA A 277 6.02 -23.37 -19.45
C ALA A 277 6.47 -21.90 -19.54
N LEU A 278 7.45 -21.60 -20.39
CA LEU A 278 7.88 -20.23 -20.71
C LEU A 278 6.76 -19.49 -21.45
N SER A 279 6.21 -20.11 -22.51
CA SER A 279 5.22 -19.48 -23.38
C SER A 279 3.90 -19.22 -22.65
N ASN A 280 3.48 -20.09 -21.74
CA ASN A 280 2.26 -19.92 -20.95
C ASN A 280 2.34 -18.72 -19.98
N THR A 281 3.54 -18.22 -19.64
CA THR A 281 3.65 -16.95 -18.88
C THR A 281 3.09 -15.76 -19.65
N LEU A 282 3.18 -15.79 -20.98
CA LEU A 282 2.61 -14.75 -21.85
C LEU A 282 1.09 -14.92 -22.00
N GLU A 283 0.57 -16.14 -21.90
CA GLU A 283 -0.88 -16.34 -21.87
C GLU A 283 -1.50 -15.65 -20.64
N ILE A 284 -0.88 -15.79 -19.47
CA ILE A 284 -1.29 -15.04 -18.26
C ILE A 284 -1.19 -13.54 -18.51
N LEU A 285 -0.08 -13.07 -19.09
CA LEU A 285 0.07 -11.66 -19.44
C LEU A 285 -1.06 -11.17 -20.36
N ASP A 286 -1.44 -11.96 -21.36
CA ASP A 286 -2.47 -11.60 -22.35
C ASP A 286 -3.89 -11.59 -21.75
N LYS A 287 -4.15 -12.44 -20.75
CA LYS A 287 -5.40 -12.45 -19.97
C LYS A 287 -5.56 -11.22 -19.07
N VAL A 288 -4.47 -10.55 -18.69
CA VAL A 288 -4.49 -9.39 -17.78
C VAL A 288 -4.77 -8.08 -18.53
N GLU A 289 -5.72 -7.30 -18.04
CA GLU A 289 -6.04 -5.96 -18.50
C GLU A 289 -5.13 -4.90 -17.86
N VAL A 290 -4.90 -3.79 -18.55
CA VAL A 290 -4.26 -2.61 -17.93
C VAL A 290 -5.36 -1.70 -17.37
N TYR A 291 -5.41 -1.56 -16.05
CA TYR A 291 -6.42 -0.76 -15.36
C TYR A 291 -5.79 0.22 -14.35
N SER A 292 -6.56 1.26 -14.00
CA SER A 292 -6.18 2.23 -12.97
C SER A 292 -6.78 1.85 -11.62
N ILE A 293 -6.02 2.07 -10.55
CA ILE A 293 -6.49 1.96 -9.16
C ILE A 293 -6.67 3.32 -8.48
N GLU A 294 -6.49 4.41 -9.24
CA GLU A 294 -6.76 5.77 -8.77
C GLU A 294 -8.25 5.99 -8.56
N HIS A 295 -8.60 6.64 -7.46
CA HIS A 295 -9.98 7.04 -7.16
C HIS A 295 -10.03 8.48 -6.61
N GLY A 296 -11.15 9.16 -6.85
CA GLY A 296 -11.43 10.45 -6.19
C GLY A 296 -11.80 10.28 -4.71
N PRO A 297 -11.89 11.36 -3.93
CA PRO A 297 -12.17 11.27 -2.49
C PRO A 297 -13.45 10.48 -2.15
N ILE A 298 -13.37 9.63 -1.12
CA ILE A 298 -14.47 8.79 -0.64
C ILE A 298 -14.89 9.27 0.75
N MET A 299 -15.54 10.43 0.78
CA MET A 299 -15.93 11.08 2.03
C MET A 299 -17.18 10.43 2.62
N PRO A 300 -17.22 10.18 3.94
CA PRO A 300 -18.42 9.69 4.60
C PRO A 300 -19.53 10.75 4.59
N ASN A 301 -20.77 10.29 4.56
CA ASN A 301 -21.93 11.15 4.71
C ASN A 301 -22.11 11.53 6.18
N PHE A 302 -22.15 12.83 6.48
CA PHE A 302 -22.42 13.29 7.84
C PHE A 302 -23.87 13.01 8.28
N PRO A 303 -24.13 12.38 9.44
CA PRO A 303 -25.51 12.14 9.89
C PRO A 303 -26.18 13.44 10.36
N ILE A 304 -26.90 14.12 9.46
CA ILE A 304 -27.64 15.34 9.77
C ILE A 304 -28.92 15.01 10.56
N PRO A 305 -29.22 15.73 11.65
CA PRO A 305 -30.45 15.53 12.42
C PRO A 305 -31.73 15.64 11.58
N ALA A 306 -32.64 14.68 11.74
CA ALA A 306 -33.87 14.59 10.94
C ALA A 306 -34.84 15.77 11.14
N ASP A 307 -34.73 16.49 12.26
CA ASP A 307 -35.48 17.71 12.54
C ASP A 307 -35.00 18.91 11.71
N PHE A 308 -33.77 18.88 11.19
CA PHE A 308 -33.29 19.86 10.23
C PHE A 308 -33.87 19.63 8.82
N GLY A 309 -34.07 18.38 8.44
CA GLY A 309 -34.66 17.98 7.15
C GLY A 309 -34.04 16.70 6.60
N THR A 310 -34.32 16.41 5.33
CA THR A 310 -33.79 15.25 4.60
C THR A 310 -33.20 15.63 3.24
N GLU A 311 -32.37 14.77 2.66
CA GLU A 311 -31.86 14.97 1.30
C GLU A 311 -32.99 15.03 0.25
N ASP A 312 -34.06 14.25 0.47
CA ASP A 312 -35.26 14.28 -0.38
C ASP A 312 -35.95 15.64 -0.37
N ASP A 313 -35.88 16.38 0.75
CA ASP A 313 -36.44 17.74 0.82
C ASP A 313 -35.63 18.70 -0.05
N ILE A 314 -34.30 18.54 -0.10
CA ILE A 314 -33.44 19.30 -1.02
C ILE A 314 -33.77 18.95 -2.47
N ARG A 315 -33.94 17.66 -2.80
CA ARG A 315 -34.32 17.20 -4.15
C ARG A 315 -35.68 17.72 -4.61
N LYS A 316 -36.64 17.89 -3.69
CA LYS A 316 -37.95 18.50 -4.00
C LYS A 316 -37.88 20.01 -4.17
N LYS A 317 -36.97 20.67 -3.45
CA LYS A 317 -36.88 22.13 -3.40
C LYS A 317 -36.06 22.74 -4.54
N TYR A 318 -35.02 22.04 -4.99
CA TYR A 318 -34.10 22.54 -6.01
C TYR A 318 -34.07 21.60 -7.21
N SER A 319 -34.20 22.17 -8.41
CA SER A 319 -33.98 21.42 -9.64
C SER A 319 -32.48 21.30 -9.96
N GLU A 320 -32.12 20.39 -10.86
CA GLU A 320 -30.74 20.28 -11.37
C GLU A 320 -30.26 21.58 -12.01
N GLU A 321 -31.14 22.36 -12.63
CA GLU A 321 -30.81 23.65 -13.23
C GLU A 321 -30.51 24.71 -12.14
N ASP A 322 -31.26 24.69 -11.04
CA ASP A 322 -31.01 25.57 -9.89
C ASP A 322 -29.65 25.26 -9.26
N LEU A 323 -29.33 23.98 -9.08
CA LEU A 323 -28.04 23.53 -8.55
C LEU A 323 -26.91 23.85 -9.52
N LEU A 324 -27.09 23.62 -10.81
CA LEU A 324 -26.09 23.98 -11.81
C LEU A 324 -25.77 25.46 -11.73
N LYS A 325 -26.79 26.33 -11.67
CA LYS A 325 -26.61 27.77 -11.53
C LYS A 325 -25.89 28.12 -10.22
N GLU A 326 -26.31 27.54 -9.10
CA GLU A 326 -25.75 27.85 -7.78
C GLU A 326 -24.29 27.41 -7.62
N PHE A 327 -23.92 26.25 -8.18
CA PHE A 327 -22.55 25.74 -8.09
C PHE A 327 -21.61 26.34 -9.14
N SER A 328 -22.15 27.02 -10.15
CA SER A 328 -21.40 27.69 -11.21
C SER A 328 -21.33 29.21 -11.07
N SER A 329 -21.98 29.81 -10.07
CA SER A 329 -21.90 31.24 -9.76
C SER A 329 -20.99 31.54 -8.58
N ASP A 330 -20.69 32.83 -8.35
CA ASP A 330 -20.05 33.30 -7.12
C ASP A 330 -21.03 33.35 -5.91
N GLU A 331 -20.55 33.79 -4.75
CA GLU A 331 -21.31 33.85 -3.49
C GLU A 331 -22.53 34.78 -3.55
N LYS A 332 -22.53 35.73 -4.48
CA LYS A 332 -23.63 36.67 -4.73
C LYS A 332 -24.55 36.22 -5.87
N GLY A 333 -24.29 35.05 -6.46
CA GLY A 333 -25.06 34.54 -7.60
C GLY A 333 -24.72 35.22 -8.93
N ASN A 334 -23.63 35.97 -9.00
CA ASN A 334 -23.12 36.61 -10.21
C ASN A 334 -22.03 35.73 -10.85
N ASN A 335 -21.44 36.23 -11.96
CA ASN A 335 -20.30 35.61 -12.63
C ASN A 335 -20.48 34.11 -12.94
N THR A 336 -21.67 33.72 -13.40
CA THR A 336 -21.99 32.32 -13.71
C THR A 336 -21.12 31.79 -14.85
N LEU A 337 -20.48 30.64 -14.63
CA LEU A 337 -19.72 29.95 -15.67
C LEU A 337 -20.61 29.55 -16.85
N PRO A 338 -20.05 29.43 -18.07
CA PRO A 338 -20.77 28.83 -19.18
C PRO A 338 -21.30 27.44 -18.82
N ARG A 339 -22.49 27.08 -19.32
CA ARG A 339 -23.17 25.81 -18.98
C ARG A 339 -22.26 24.59 -19.09
N GLU A 340 -21.43 24.52 -20.12
CA GLU A 340 -20.50 23.41 -20.34
C GLU A 340 -19.45 23.28 -19.22
N GLU A 341 -18.89 24.40 -18.76
CA GLU A 341 -17.93 24.42 -17.65
C GLU A 341 -18.61 24.13 -16.31
N GLY A 342 -19.83 24.65 -16.11
CA GLY A 342 -20.66 24.32 -14.96
C GLY A 342 -20.95 22.81 -14.88
N MET A 343 -21.28 22.17 -16.00
CA MET A 343 -21.50 20.72 -16.04
C MET A 343 -20.22 19.94 -15.72
N LYS A 344 -19.06 20.34 -16.26
CA LYS A 344 -17.76 19.73 -15.90
C LYS A 344 -17.47 19.84 -14.40
N LYS A 345 -17.86 20.96 -13.76
CA LYS A 345 -17.74 21.13 -12.32
C LYS A 345 -18.65 20.15 -11.56
N ILE A 346 -19.91 20.01 -11.96
CA ILE A 346 -20.84 19.03 -11.37
C ILE A 346 -20.30 17.59 -11.51
N GLU A 347 -19.78 17.23 -12.69
CA GLU A 347 -19.15 15.92 -12.91
C GLU A 347 -17.91 15.72 -12.01
N SER A 348 -17.08 16.75 -11.82
CA SER A 348 -15.91 16.68 -10.94
C SER A 348 -16.28 16.47 -9.46
N LEU A 349 -17.47 16.92 -9.05
CA LEU A 349 -18.04 16.67 -7.73
C LEU A 349 -18.71 15.30 -7.62
N GLY A 350 -18.73 14.51 -8.71
CA GLY A 350 -19.31 13.18 -8.79
C GLY A 350 -20.79 13.13 -9.19
N GLY A 351 -21.27 14.15 -9.90
CA GLY A 351 -22.61 14.18 -10.49
C GLY A 351 -23.70 14.74 -9.55
N PHE A 352 -24.90 14.91 -10.10
CA PHE A 352 -26.00 15.57 -9.38
C PHE A 352 -26.39 14.87 -8.08
N ASP A 353 -26.33 13.54 -8.01
CA ASP A 353 -26.63 12.82 -6.77
C ASP A 353 -25.71 13.23 -5.62
N LYS A 354 -24.40 13.36 -5.87
CA LYS A 354 -23.47 13.88 -4.85
C LYS A 354 -23.70 15.36 -4.59
N VAL A 355 -24.06 16.15 -5.59
CA VAL A 355 -24.32 17.59 -5.42
C VAL A 355 -25.54 17.86 -4.55
N TYR A 356 -26.61 17.05 -4.65
CA TYR A 356 -27.74 17.13 -3.70
C TYR A 356 -27.29 16.88 -2.27
N ARG A 357 -26.44 15.87 -2.07
CA ARG A 357 -25.86 15.57 -0.76
C ARG A 357 -24.99 16.71 -0.23
N ILE A 358 -24.09 17.24 -1.05
CA ILE A 358 -23.24 18.40 -0.73
C ILE A 358 -24.08 19.62 -0.37
N LYS A 359 -25.17 19.88 -1.12
CA LYS A 359 -26.10 20.98 -0.85
C LYS A 359 -26.77 20.81 0.51
N PHE A 360 -27.23 19.60 0.84
CA PHE A 360 -27.84 19.32 2.13
C PHE A 360 -26.88 19.57 3.30
N GLU A 361 -25.64 19.09 3.17
CA GLU A 361 -24.57 19.34 4.14
C GLU A 361 -24.19 20.82 4.23
N ALA A 362 -24.18 21.55 3.12
CA ALA A 362 -23.89 22.98 3.10
C ALA A 362 -24.95 23.81 3.85
N GLU A 363 -26.24 23.48 3.72
CA GLU A 363 -27.31 24.17 4.45
C GLU A 363 -27.18 23.94 5.96
N TYR A 364 -26.85 22.70 6.37
CA TYR A 364 -26.65 22.39 7.78
C TYR A 364 -25.38 23.06 8.34
N LEU A 365 -24.28 23.02 7.59
CA LEU A 365 -23.04 23.72 7.92
C LEU A 365 -23.29 25.23 8.08
N LYS A 366 -24.06 25.83 7.17
CA LYS A 366 -24.44 27.24 7.23
C LYS A 366 -25.18 27.56 8.53
N LYS A 367 -26.17 26.76 8.91
CA LYS A 367 -26.87 26.94 10.20
C LYS A 367 -25.89 26.95 11.38
N LEU A 368 -25.01 25.95 11.47
CA LEU A 368 -24.04 25.85 12.56
C LEU A 368 -23.03 27.00 12.58
N ALA A 369 -22.54 27.43 11.42
CA ALA A 369 -21.63 28.55 11.29
C ALA A 369 -22.28 29.86 11.74
N TYR A 370 -23.53 30.11 11.36
CA TYR A 370 -24.27 31.30 11.79
C TYR A 370 -24.57 31.31 13.30
N ASP A 371 -24.97 30.17 13.86
CA ASP A 371 -25.17 30.05 15.32
C ASP A 371 -23.86 30.27 16.08
N GLY A 372 -22.74 29.76 15.55
CA GLY A 372 -21.40 30.02 16.05
C GLY A 372 -21.00 31.49 15.98
N ALA A 373 -21.25 32.13 14.83
CA ALA A 373 -20.95 33.55 14.62
C ALA A 373 -21.74 34.45 15.58
N LYS A 374 -23.04 34.18 15.80
CA LYS A 374 -23.85 34.89 16.79
C LYS A 374 -23.28 34.80 18.21
N ARG A 375 -22.79 33.60 18.57
CA ARG A 375 -22.21 33.35 19.90
C ARG A 375 -20.86 34.05 20.09
N LEU A 376 -20.02 34.12 19.05
CA LEU A 376 -18.65 34.62 19.14
C LEU A 376 -18.53 36.13 18.86
N TYR A 377 -19.30 36.65 17.91
CA TYR A 377 -19.25 38.05 17.45
C TYR A 377 -20.48 38.89 17.86
N GLY A 378 -21.54 38.26 18.38
CA GLY A 378 -22.76 38.91 18.85
C GLY A 378 -23.96 38.72 17.91
N ASP A 379 -25.16 39.07 18.41
CA ASP A 379 -26.41 39.07 17.66
C ASP A 379 -27.05 40.47 17.74
N PRO A 380 -27.10 41.25 16.64
CA PRO A 380 -26.79 40.87 15.26
C PRO A 380 -25.30 40.68 14.95
N ILE A 381 -24.98 39.79 14.02
CA ILE A 381 -23.63 39.55 13.51
C ILE A 381 -23.14 40.82 12.77
N PRO A 382 -21.91 41.31 13.01
CA PRO A 382 -21.34 42.43 12.26
C PRO A 382 -21.25 42.13 10.75
N GLU A 383 -21.52 43.13 9.91
CA GLU A 383 -21.59 42.99 8.44
C GLU A 383 -20.33 42.37 7.82
N HIS A 384 -19.13 42.85 8.20
CA HIS A 384 -17.87 42.30 7.70
C HIS A 384 -17.65 40.81 8.07
N VAL A 385 -18.15 40.36 9.22
CA VAL A 385 -18.07 38.95 9.63
C VAL A 385 -19.05 38.12 8.79
N LEU A 386 -20.25 38.65 8.56
CA LEU A 386 -21.27 37.99 7.76
C LEU A 386 -20.78 37.78 6.32
N GLU A 387 -20.21 38.81 5.70
CA GLU A 387 -19.63 38.73 4.36
C GLU A 387 -18.53 37.65 4.27
N GLN A 388 -17.64 37.60 5.25
CA GLN A 388 -16.58 36.59 5.31
C GLN A 388 -17.15 35.17 5.47
N VAL A 389 -18.09 34.97 6.39
CA VAL A 389 -18.72 33.65 6.62
C VAL A 389 -19.46 33.17 5.37
N ASP A 390 -20.20 34.05 4.69
CA ASP A 390 -20.92 33.67 3.47
C ASP A 390 -19.97 33.34 2.31
N PHE A 391 -18.88 34.09 2.16
CA PHE A 391 -17.82 33.78 1.19
C PHE A 391 -17.20 32.40 1.45
N GLU A 392 -16.76 32.15 2.70
CA GLU A 392 -16.15 30.86 3.07
C GLU A 392 -17.10 29.68 2.87
N LEU A 393 -18.36 29.80 3.31
CA LEU A 393 -19.39 28.77 3.12
C LEU A 393 -19.65 28.49 1.63
N HIS A 394 -19.65 29.53 0.79
CA HIS A 394 -19.80 29.38 -0.65
C HIS A 394 -18.63 28.59 -1.26
N VAL A 395 -17.39 28.93 -0.91
CA VAL A 395 -16.19 28.21 -1.38
C VAL A 395 -16.23 26.75 -0.92
N MET A 396 -16.49 26.48 0.36
CA MET A 396 -16.58 25.12 0.89
C MET A 396 -17.63 24.27 0.15
N LYS A 397 -18.82 24.82 -0.09
CA LYS A 397 -19.90 24.16 -0.84
C LYS A 397 -19.48 23.87 -2.29
N THR A 398 -18.95 24.86 -2.99
CA THR A 398 -18.62 24.72 -4.41
C THR A 398 -17.43 23.80 -4.68
N MET A 399 -16.56 23.61 -3.69
CA MET A 399 -15.46 22.62 -3.72
C MET A 399 -15.91 21.22 -3.24
N GLY A 400 -17.11 21.09 -2.67
CA GLY A 400 -17.65 19.80 -2.23
C GLY A 400 -17.23 19.36 -0.83
N PHE A 401 -16.71 20.26 0.01
CA PHE A 401 -16.21 19.93 1.34
C PHE A 401 -17.13 20.21 2.55
N PRO A 402 -18.44 20.53 2.46
CA PRO A 402 -19.24 20.77 3.68
C PRO A 402 -19.25 19.59 4.66
N GLY A 403 -19.44 18.36 4.17
CA GLY A 403 -19.40 17.15 5.00
C GLY A 403 -18.09 16.98 5.76
N TYR A 404 -16.95 17.33 5.14
CA TYR A 404 -15.64 17.27 5.79
C TYR A 404 -15.57 18.19 7.02
N PHE A 405 -16.04 19.44 6.90
CA PHE A 405 -16.09 20.36 8.05
C PHE A 405 -17.06 19.90 9.13
N LEU A 406 -18.20 19.31 8.74
CA LEU A 406 -19.17 18.76 9.70
C LEU A 406 -18.53 17.62 10.50
N ILE A 407 -17.91 16.64 9.82
CA ILE A 407 -17.23 15.51 10.47
C ILE A 407 -16.16 16.00 11.44
N VAL A 408 -15.31 16.94 11.00
CA VAL A 408 -14.23 17.49 11.84
C VAL A 408 -14.76 18.25 13.05
N SER A 409 -15.77 19.10 12.85
CA SER A 409 -16.40 19.82 13.96
C SER A 409 -17.02 18.88 15.00
N ASP A 410 -17.57 17.76 14.55
CA ASP A 410 -18.36 16.83 15.33
C ASP A 410 -17.50 15.99 16.28
N PHE A 411 -16.40 15.39 15.82
CA PHE A 411 -15.49 14.70 16.74
C PHE A 411 -14.75 15.67 17.67
N ILE A 412 -14.49 16.92 17.25
CA ILE A 412 -13.89 17.95 18.12
C ILE A 412 -14.88 18.38 19.21
N ASP A 413 -16.16 18.52 18.87
CA ASP A 413 -17.19 18.90 19.83
C ASP A 413 -17.44 17.77 20.84
N ALA A 414 -17.53 16.53 20.37
CA ALA A 414 -17.64 15.34 21.21
C ALA A 414 -16.43 15.19 22.15
N ALA A 415 -15.21 15.37 21.63
CA ALA A 415 -13.99 15.34 22.43
C ALA A 415 -14.10 16.28 23.64
N ARG A 416 -14.55 17.52 23.42
CA ARG A 416 -14.62 18.54 24.48
C ARG A 416 -15.81 18.38 25.43
N LYS A 417 -17.00 18.06 24.89
CA LYS A 417 -18.25 18.09 25.65
C LYS A 417 -18.61 16.76 26.28
N GLU A 418 -18.28 15.66 25.61
CA GLU A 418 -18.71 14.31 26.02
C GLU A 418 -17.55 13.53 26.65
N LEU A 419 -16.37 13.60 26.04
CA LEU A 419 -15.21 12.78 26.43
C LEU A 419 -14.27 13.46 27.43
N GLY A 420 -14.40 14.78 27.61
CA GLY A 420 -13.53 15.56 28.50
C GLY A 420 -12.08 15.67 28.03
N VAL A 421 -11.84 15.48 26.73
CA VAL A 421 -10.52 15.55 26.08
C VAL A 421 -10.16 17.01 25.77
N ILE A 422 -8.91 17.37 26.07
CA ILE A 422 -8.38 18.70 25.77
C ILE A 422 -8.00 18.73 24.28
N VAL A 423 -8.53 19.73 23.58
CA VAL A 423 -8.25 19.95 22.15
C VAL A 423 -7.47 21.25 22.01
N GLY A 424 -6.41 21.22 21.22
CA GLY A 424 -5.61 22.37 20.89
C GLY A 424 -6.40 23.50 20.21
N PRO A 425 -5.82 24.71 20.10
CA PRO A 425 -6.48 25.86 19.48
C PRO A 425 -6.61 25.77 17.95
N GLY A 426 -6.08 24.71 17.32
CA GLY A 426 -5.97 24.54 15.88
C GLY A 426 -4.54 24.83 15.39
N ARG A 427 -4.13 24.15 14.32
CA ARG A 427 -2.81 24.29 13.70
C ARG A 427 -2.91 24.38 12.18
N GLY A 428 -1.79 24.73 11.55
CA GLY A 428 -1.72 24.84 10.09
C GLY A 428 -2.62 25.94 9.54
N SER A 429 -3.07 25.77 8.30
CA SER A 429 -3.87 26.76 7.60
C SER A 429 -5.32 26.83 8.05
N ALA A 430 -5.87 25.80 8.70
CA ALA A 430 -7.26 25.77 9.17
C ALA A 430 -7.61 26.95 10.10
N ALA A 431 -6.62 27.50 10.82
CA ALA A 431 -6.78 28.69 11.67
C ALA A 431 -7.14 29.97 10.90
N GLY A 432 -6.98 30.01 9.57
CA GLY A 432 -7.40 31.12 8.72
C GLY A 432 -8.87 31.13 8.33
N SER A 433 -9.67 30.13 8.74
CA SER A 433 -11.10 30.06 8.42
C SER A 433 -11.97 30.55 9.56
N THR A 434 -12.82 31.53 9.25
CA THR A 434 -13.84 32.10 10.15
C THR A 434 -14.93 31.07 10.41
N VAL A 435 -15.31 30.29 9.39
CA VAL A 435 -16.25 29.17 9.55
C VAL A 435 -15.68 28.11 10.49
N ALA A 436 -14.41 27.74 10.37
CA ALA A 436 -13.76 26.81 11.29
C ALA A 436 -13.76 27.32 12.74
N TYR A 437 -13.53 28.63 12.95
CA TYR A 437 -13.63 29.26 14.26
C TYR A 437 -15.06 29.25 14.82
N CYS A 438 -16.07 29.58 13.99
CA CYS A 438 -17.48 29.56 14.36
C CYS A 438 -17.98 28.17 14.78
N LEU A 439 -17.54 27.13 14.08
CA LEU A 439 -17.82 25.73 14.40
C LEU A 439 -17.04 25.24 15.64
N GLY A 440 -16.04 25.98 16.08
CA GLY A 440 -15.15 25.59 17.17
C GLY A 440 -14.07 24.59 16.76
N ILE A 441 -13.87 24.33 15.47
CA ILE A 441 -12.72 23.54 14.98
C ILE A 441 -11.42 24.20 15.45
N THR A 442 -11.34 25.53 15.30
CA THR A 442 -10.23 26.34 15.81
C THR A 442 -10.69 27.23 16.97
N ARG A 443 -9.73 27.80 17.72
CA ARG A 443 -9.97 28.72 18.85
C ARG A 443 -9.32 30.09 18.65
N ILE A 444 -8.77 30.35 17.46
CA ILE A 444 -8.13 31.61 17.11
C ILE A 444 -9.07 32.35 16.16
N ASP A 445 -9.41 33.59 16.51
CA ASP A 445 -10.23 34.48 15.67
C ASP A 445 -9.41 34.97 14.47
N PRO A 446 -9.67 34.50 13.24
CA PRO A 446 -8.87 34.83 12.07
C PRO A 446 -8.97 36.31 11.71
N LEU A 447 -10.15 36.92 11.88
CA LEU A 447 -10.39 38.33 11.53
C LEU A 447 -9.61 39.27 12.44
N LYS A 448 -9.48 38.91 13.72
CA LYS A 448 -8.68 39.69 14.67
C LYS A 448 -7.19 39.70 14.35
N TYR A 449 -6.66 38.60 13.80
CA TYR A 449 -5.23 38.41 13.56
C TYR A 449 -4.85 38.47 12.07
N ASP A 450 -5.77 38.87 11.20
CA ASP A 450 -5.57 39.00 9.75
C ASP A 450 -5.05 37.68 9.12
N LEU A 451 -5.65 36.57 9.53
CA LEU A 451 -5.34 35.25 8.99
C LEU A 451 -6.17 35.00 7.72
N LEU A 452 -5.51 34.61 6.64
CA LEU A 452 -6.11 34.52 5.31
C LEU A 452 -6.76 33.14 5.07
N PHE A 453 -8.02 33.15 4.65
CA PHE A 453 -8.75 31.93 4.28
C PHE A 453 -8.18 31.27 3.01
N GLU A 454 -7.72 32.05 2.04
CA GLU A 454 -7.20 31.58 0.75
C GLU A 454 -5.90 30.78 0.89
N ARG A 455 -5.19 30.97 2.01
CA ARG A 455 -4.05 30.13 2.38
C ARG A 455 -4.48 28.71 2.77
N PHE A 456 -5.71 28.56 3.22
CA PHE A 456 -6.31 27.27 3.60
C PHE A 456 -7.04 26.63 2.43
N LEU A 457 -8.01 27.33 1.87
CA LEU A 457 -8.80 26.88 0.73
C LEU A 457 -8.66 27.89 -0.39
N ASN A 458 -7.91 27.52 -1.43
CA ASN A 458 -7.74 28.36 -2.59
C ASN A 458 -8.86 28.06 -3.61
N PRO A 459 -9.72 29.03 -3.95
CA PRO A 459 -10.82 28.83 -4.90
C PRO A 459 -10.34 28.41 -6.30
N ASP A 460 -9.13 28.80 -6.71
CA ASP A 460 -8.56 28.53 -8.03
C ASP A 460 -7.89 27.15 -8.12
N ARG A 461 -7.80 26.41 -7.00
CA ARG A 461 -7.21 25.06 -6.94
C ARG A 461 -8.06 24.14 -6.07
N VAL A 462 -8.74 23.19 -6.72
CA VAL A 462 -9.43 22.11 -6.01
C VAL A 462 -8.40 21.11 -5.48
N ASN A 463 -7.89 21.39 -4.28
CA ASN A 463 -7.14 20.45 -3.46
C ASN A 463 -7.98 20.13 -2.22
N LEU A 464 -7.87 18.90 -1.73
CA LEU A 464 -8.50 18.54 -0.46
C LEU A 464 -7.86 19.38 0.67
N PRO A 465 -8.65 20.10 1.50
CA PRO A 465 -8.10 20.79 2.65
C PRO A 465 -7.57 19.79 3.67
N ASP A 466 -6.53 20.20 4.40
CA ASP A 466 -5.95 19.43 5.49
C ASP A 466 -6.24 20.14 6.83
N ILE A 467 -7.05 19.51 7.70
CA ILE A 467 -7.37 19.99 9.04
C ILE A 467 -6.77 19.02 10.07
N ASP A 468 -5.55 19.33 10.48
CA ASP A 468 -4.91 18.68 11.61
C ASP A 468 -5.47 19.18 12.95
N THR A 469 -5.78 18.26 13.85
CA THR A 469 -6.27 18.57 15.19
C THR A 469 -5.36 17.95 16.25
N ASP A 470 -4.91 18.76 17.20
CA ASP A 470 -4.14 18.29 18.35
C ASP A 470 -5.08 17.92 19.51
N PHE A 471 -4.93 16.70 20.04
CA PHE A 471 -5.58 16.20 21.25
C PHE A 471 -4.53 15.95 22.31
N ASP A 472 -4.90 15.94 23.60
CA ASP A 472 -4.00 15.40 24.62
C ASP A 472 -3.75 13.89 24.38
N ASP A 473 -2.54 13.44 24.71
CA ASP A 473 -2.05 12.10 24.38
C ASP A 473 -2.93 11.00 25.00
N ASP A 474 -3.42 11.20 26.23
CA ASP A 474 -4.26 10.22 26.94
C ASP A 474 -5.68 10.15 26.37
N GLY A 475 -6.18 11.27 25.87
CA GLY A 475 -7.53 11.46 25.36
C GLY A 475 -7.75 11.03 23.91
N ARG A 476 -6.69 11.05 23.08
CA ARG A 476 -6.75 10.74 21.63
C ARG A 476 -7.44 9.41 21.33
N LYS A 477 -7.12 8.35 22.08
CA LYS A 477 -7.73 7.01 21.89
C LYS A 477 -9.25 7.01 22.04
N TRP A 478 -9.81 7.85 22.92
CA TRP A 478 -11.25 7.94 23.13
C TRP A 478 -11.94 8.63 21.96
N VAL A 479 -11.28 9.63 21.36
CA VAL A 479 -11.76 10.29 20.14
C VAL A 479 -11.75 9.31 18.97
N LEU A 480 -10.67 8.54 18.79
CA LEU A 480 -10.59 7.51 17.75
C LEU A 480 -11.68 6.45 17.93
N LYS A 481 -11.89 5.97 19.17
CA LYS A 481 -12.96 5.03 19.48
C LYS A 481 -14.35 5.59 19.15
N TRP A 482 -14.61 6.84 19.52
CA TRP A 482 -15.87 7.51 19.22
C TRP A 482 -16.10 7.65 17.71
N VAL A 483 -15.05 7.99 16.95
CA VAL A 483 -15.12 8.06 15.48
C VAL A 483 -15.43 6.68 14.89
N MET A 484 -14.76 5.62 15.34
CA MET A 484 -15.03 4.25 14.87
C MET A 484 -16.45 3.79 15.21
N ASP A 485 -16.93 4.07 16.42
CA ASP A 485 -18.28 3.71 16.86
C ASP A 485 -19.36 4.47 16.06
N LYS A 486 -19.07 5.71 15.62
CA LYS A 486 -20.00 6.55 14.84
C LYS A 486 -20.00 6.23 13.34
N TYR A 487 -18.82 6.06 12.75
CA TYR A 487 -18.66 5.92 11.29
C TYR A 487 -18.49 4.46 10.84
N GLY A 488 -18.37 3.51 11.78
CA GLY A 488 -18.17 2.09 11.50
C GLY A 488 -16.71 1.68 11.62
N HIS A 489 -16.46 0.57 12.31
CA HIS A 489 -15.10 0.06 12.55
C HIS A 489 -14.42 -0.34 11.23
N GLU A 490 -15.12 -1.01 10.32
CA GLU A 490 -14.55 -1.39 9.02
C GLU A 490 -14.34 -0.21 8.05
N ASN A 491 -14.90 0.96 8.36
CA ASN A 491 -14.78 2.19 7.58
C ASN A 491 -13.62 3.07 8.07
N CYS A 492 -12.97 2.68 9.17
CA CYS A 492 -11.91 3.44 9.80
C CYS A 492 -10.62 2.61 9.89
N ALA A 493 -9.47 3.24 9.66
CA ALA A 493 -8.17 2.58 9.84
C ALA A 493 -7.04 3.60 10.01
N HIS A 494 -5.98 3.17 10.66
CA HIS A 494 -4.73 3.94 10.67
C HIS A 494 -4.01 3.88 9.32
N ILE A 495 -3.29 4.95 8.98
CA ILE A 495 -2.35 4.94 7.87
C ILE A 495 -1.11 4.13 8.26
N ILE A 496 -0.69 3.20 7.42
CA ILE A 496 0.55 2.43 7.61
C ILE A 496 1.78 3.30 7.34
N THR A 497 2.87 3.05 8.08
CA THR A 497 4.20 3.60 7.82
C THR A 497 5.20 2.49 7.51
N TYR A 498 6.14 2.78 6.63
CA TYR A 498 7.22 1.88 6.25
C TYR A 498 8.54 2.43 6.77
N GLY A 499 9.14 1.77 7.75
CA GLY A 499 10.45 2.14 8.27
C GLY A 499 11.54 1.56 7.39
N ALA A 500 12.25 2.42 6.65
CA ALA A 500 13.38 2.00 5.82
C ALA A 500 14.67 1.82 6.63
N MET A 501 15.59 0.96 6.15
CA MET A 501 16.95 0.85 6.67
C MET A 501 17.75 2.13 6.36
N ALA A 502 17.68 3.11 7.27
CA ALA A 502 18.45 4.36 7.17
C ALA A 502 19.96 4.12 7.25
N THR A 503 20.77 5.04 6.72
CA THR A 503 22.24 4.93 6.56
C THR A 503 22.97 4.43 7.81
N LYS A 504 22.66 4.98 9.00
CA LYS A 504 23.28 4.53 10.27
C LYS A 504 22.78 3.14 10.69
N ASN A 505 21.50 2.85 10.46
CA ASN A 505 20.89 1.57 10.86
C ASN A 505 21.34 0.43 9.94
N SER A 506 21.53 0.67 8.64
CA SER A 506 22.04 -0.35 7.72
C SER A 506 23.44 -0.80 8.10
N ILE A 507 24.34 0.12 8.49
CA ILE A 507 25.66 -0.24 9.03
C ILE A 507 25.53 -1.08 10.30
N LYS A 508 24.69 -0.66 11.26
CA LYS A 508 24.53 -1.39 12.53
C LYS A 508 23.96 -2.80 12.35
N ASP A 509 22.92 -2.95 11.55
CA ASP A 509 22.26 -4.24 11.33
C ASP A 509 23.23 -5.21 10.62
N VAL A 510 23.95 -4.74 9.59
CA VAL A 510 24.97 -5.57 8.90
C VAL A 510 26.17 -5.87 9.80
N ALA A 511 26.68 -4.88 10.53
CA ALA A 511 27.79 -5.05 11.47
C ALA A 511 27.48 -6.11 12.52
N ARG A 512 26.25 -6.14 13.03
CA ARG A 512 25.77 -7.16 13.98
C ARG A 512 25.83 -8.55 13.36
N VAL A 513 25.32 -8.74 12.15
CA VAL A 513 25.32 -10.03 11.46
C VAL A 513 26.75 -10.49 11.14
N LYS A 514 27.60 -9.58 10.67
CA LYS A 514 29.00 -9.86 10.32
C LYS A 514 29.93 -9.91 11.53
N LYS A 515 29.42 -9.72 12.75
CA LYS A 515 30.18 -9.68 14.02
C LYS A 515 31.31 -8.65 14.03
N LEU A 516 31.14 -7.53 13.35
CA LEU A 516 32.05 -6.39 13.47
C LEU A 516 32.02 -5.86 14.92
N PRO A 517 33.17 -5.60 15.56
CA PRO A 517 33.19 -5.09 16.92
C PRO A 517 32.33 -3.83 17.10
N LEU A 518 31.55 -3.78 18.18
CA LEU A 518 30.58 -2.71 18.45
C LEU A 518 31.25 -1.32 18.47
N GLU A 519 32.50 -1.23 18.93
CA GLU A 519 33.28 0.00 18.93
C GLU A 519 33.54 0.50 17.50
N LYS A 520 33.97 -0.37 16.59
CA LYS A 520 34.16 -0.04 15.17
C LYS A 520 32.84 0.36 14.52
N ALA A 521 31.78 -0.42 14.71
CA ALA A 521 30.46 -0.11 14.14
C ALA A 521 29.95 1.26 14.60
N ASN A 522 30.10 1.59 15.89
CA ASN A 522 29.73 2.88 16.44
C ASN A 522 30.61 4.02 15.91
N ALA A 523 31.90 3.79 15.69
CA ALA A 523 32.80 4.77 15.08
C ALA A 523 32.36 5.10 13.64
N LEU A 524 32.07 4.08 12.81
CA LEU A 524 31.55 4.25 11.46
C LEU A 524 30.23 5.05 11.45
N CYS A 525 29.30 4.72 12.36
CA CYS A 525 28.04 5.47 12.46
C CYS A 525 28.23 6.93 12.90
N LYS A 526 29.22 7.22 13.76
CA LYS A 526 29.53 8.58 14.22
C LYS A 526 30.25 9.40 13.14
N ALA A 527 30.98 8.74 12.24
CA ALA A 527 31.65 9.41 11.12
C ALA A 527 30.65 9.99 10.11
N ILE A 528 29.43 9.41 10.01
CA ILE A 528 28.38 9.95 9.13
C ILE A 528 27.93 11.33 9.65
N PRO A 529 28.14 12.41 8.87
CA PRO A 529 27.77 13.75 9.28
C PRO A 529 26.24 13.92 9.27
N ASP A 530 25.72 14.92 9.99
CA ASP A 530 24.27 15.19 10.00
C ASP A 530 23.77 15.78 8.67
N ARG A 531 24.66 16.42 7.91
CA ARG A 531 24.40 16.96 6.57
C ARG A 531 25.61 16.74 5.68
N LEU A 532 25.36 16.38 4.43
CA LEU A 532 26.41 16.21 3.43
C LEU A 532 26.67 17.55 2.69
N PRO A 533 27.90 17.76 2.17
CA PRO A 533 28.22 18.92 1.34
C PRO A 533 27.32 19.05 0.10
N ASP A 534 27.26 20.26 -0.47
CA ASP A 534 26.58 20.57 -1.74
C ASP A 534 25.09 20.22 -1.81
N GLY A 535 24.42 20.11 -0.65
CA GLY A 535 23.01 19.70 -0.58
C GLY A 535 22.77 18.25 -1.01
N ALA A 536 23.83 17.43 -1.04
CA ALA A 536 23.72 16.03 -1.42
C ALA A 536 22.75 15.27 -0.49
N LYS A 537 21.88 14.44 -1.07
CA LYS A 537 20.96 13.60 -0.32
C LYS A 537 21.73 12.64 0.58
N MET A 538 21.33 12.54 1.85
CA MET A 538 21.86 11.55 2.79
C MET A 538 21.58 10.13 2.29
N ASN A 539 22.64 9.42 1.94
CA ASN A 539 22.69 7.99 1.62
C ASN A 539 24.14 7.50 1.79
N LEU A 540 24.33 6.19 1.91
CA LEU A 540 25.63 5.62 2.23
C LEU A 540 26.64 5.83 1.10
N GLY A 541 26.21 5.79 -0.16
CA GLY A 541 27.08 6.06 -1.31
C GLY A 541 27.69 7.47 -1.27
N ASN A 542 26.87 8.49 -1.02
CA ASN A 542 27.35 9.86 -0.87
C ASN A 542 28.13 10.04 0.44
N ALA A 543 27.72 9.40 1.55
CA ALA A 543 28.44 9.48 2.81
C ALA A 543 29.87 8.94 2.68
N ILE A 544 30.07 7.80 2.00
CA ILE A 544 31.39 7.24 1.68
C ILE A 544 32.22 8.23 0.86
N LYS A 545 31.62 8.86 -0.15
CA LYS A 545 32.32 9.84 -1.01
C LYS A 545 32.86 11.04 -0.24
N TYR A 546 32.14 11.51 0.79
CA TYR A 546 32.48 12.74 1.52
C TYR A 546 33.17 12.51 2.86
N THR A 547 33.27 11.26 3.32
CA THR A 547 33.79 10.92 4.66
C THR A 547 34.97 9.95 4.51
N PRO A 548 36.22 10.41 4.70
CA PRO A 548 37.42 9.58 4.55
C PRO A 548 37.37 8.27 5.35
N GLU A 549 36.85 8.30 6.57
CA GLU A 549 36.76 7.13 7.44
C GLU A 549 35.86 6.03 6.88
N LEU A 550 34.79 6.40 6.17
CA LEU A 550 33.89 5.45 5.52
C LEU A 550 34.50 4.89 4.23
N LEU A 551 35.28 5.70 3.52
CA LEU A 551 36.03 5.27 2.35
C LEU A 551 37.14 4.28 2.73
N ASP A 552 37.89 4.59 3.80
CA ASP A 552 38.91 3.71 4.35
C ASP A 552 38.30 2.37 4.80
N ALA A 553 37.11 2.40 5.41
CA ALA A 553 36.39 1.19 5.78
C ALA A 553 35.93 0.38 4.55
N GLU A 554 35.44 1.04 3.49
CA GLU A 554 35.09 0.38 2.22
C GLU A 554 36.32 -0.25 1.53
N GLN A 555 37.52 0.26 1.80
CA GLN A 555 38.78 -0.23 1.21
C GLN A 555 39.63 -1.04 2.21
N SER A 556 39.08 -1.33 3.40
CA SER A 556 39.82 -1.97 4.48
C SER A 556 40.34 -3.35 4.07
N SER A 557 41.55 -3.67 4.56
CA SER A 557 42.11 -5.02 4.45
C SER A 557 41.37 -6.02 5.34
N ASP A 558 40.65 -5.54 6.36
CA ASP A 558 39.76 -6.36 7.19
C ASP A 558 38.49 -6.68 6.38
N PRO A 559 38.29 -7.96 5.98
CA PRO A 559 37.15 -8.33 5.15
C PRO A 559 35.82 -8.08 5.86
N VAL A 560 35.76 -8.15 7.19
CA VAL A 560 34.51 -7.94 7.95
C VAL A 560 34.07 -6.49 7.86
N GLU A 561 35.01 -5.56 8.02
CA GLU A 561 34.77 -4.12 7.93
C GLU A 561 34.38 -3.71 6.51
N ARG A 562 35.16 -4.15 5.52
CA ARG A 562 34.89 -3.91 4.10
C ARG A 562 33.51 -4.42 3.67
N ASP A 563 33.22 -5.68 3.99
CA ASP A 563 31.97 -6.32 3.60
C ASP A 563 30.77 -5.67 4.32
N THR A 564 30.97 -5.19 5.56
CA THR A 564 29.93 -4.43 6.29
C THR A 564 29.50 -3.20 5.51
N ILE A 565 30.44 -2.37 5.04
CA ILE A 565 30.10 -1.17 4.25
C ILE A 565 29.47 -1.55 2.91
N LYS A 566 30.03 -2.54 2.21
CA LYS A 566 29.51 -3.02 0.92
C LYS A 566 28.04 -3.44 1.02
N TYR A 567 27.71 -4.31 1.98
CA TYR A 567 26.35 -4.85 2.10
C TYR A 567 25.39 -3.86 2.77
N ALA A 568 25.86 -3.01 3.69
CA ALA A 568 25.05 -1.92 4.23
C ALA A 568 24.60 -0.95 3.13
N ARG A 569 25.42 -0.75 2.08
CA ARG A 569 25.05 0.07 0.92
C ARG A 569 24.00 -0.61 0.05
N GLN A 570 24.07 -1.93 -0.11
CA GLN A 570 23.11 -2.70 -0.91
C GLN A 570 21.74 -2.88 -0.21
N LEU A 571 21.73 -2.89 1.13
CA LEU A 571 20.54 -2.99 1.96
C LEU A 571 19.99 -1.63 2.40
N GLU A 572 20.69 -0.52 2.14
CA GLU A 572 20.17 0.80 2.49
C GLU A 572 18.85 1.05 1.76
N GLY A 573 17.88 1.57 2.52
CA GLY A 573 16.58 1.94 2.00
C GLY A 573 15.58 0.80 1.86
N THR A 574 15.96 -0.48 2.02
CA THR A 574 14.99 -1.58 2.05
C THR A 574 14.04 -1.43 3.25
N THR A 575 12.80 -1.88 3.10
CA THR A 575 11.83 -1.82 4.19
C THR A 575 12.23 -2.77 5.31
N ARG A 576 12.37 -2.21 6.52
CA ARG A 576 12.83 -2.92 7.72
C ARG A 576 11.68 -3.36 8.61
N ASN A 577 10.64 -2.54 8.70
CA ASN A 577 9.46 -2.81 9.49
C ASN A 577 8.26 -1.98 8.98
N THR A 578 7.09 -2.38 9.42
CA THR A 578 5.86 -1.60 9.30
C THR A 578 5.49 -1.03 10.67
N GLY A 579 4.73 0.06 10.66
CA GLY A 579 4.18 0.67 11.88
C GLY A 579 2.91 1.45 11.58
N ILE A 580 2.29 1.96 12.64
CA ILE A 580 1.13 2.85 12.54
C ILE A 580 1.59 4.30 12.45
N HIS A 581 1.03 5.08 11.51
CA HIS A 581 1.28 6.51 11.44
C HIS A 581 0.78 7.19 12.71
N ALA A 582 1.65 7.95 13.37
CA ALA A 582 1.35 8.54 14.68
C ALA A 582 0.04 9.34 14.71
N CYS A 583 -0.27 10.06 13.62
CA CYS A 583 -1.47 10.91 13.53
C CYS A 583 -2.43 10.51 12.40
N GLY A 584 -2.05 9.56 11.55
CA GLY A 584 -2.71 9.33 10.27
C GLY A 584 -3.88 8.39 10.46
N PHE A 585 -5.09 8.87 10.21
CA PHE A 585 -6.33 8.11 10.38
C PHE A 585 -7.27 8.35 9.20
N ILE A 586 -7.83 7.27 8.66
CA ILE A 586 -8.73 7.27 7.52
C ILE A 586 -10.15 7.06 8.04
N ILE A 587 -11.10 7.84 7.51
CA ILE A 587 -12.54 7.62 7.69
C ILE A 587 -13.14 7.58 6.29
N CYS A 588 -13.71 6.45 5.91
CA CYS A 588 -14.30 6.21 4.60
C CYS A 588 -15.83 6.15 4.68
N ALA A 589 -16.52 6.33 3.55
CA ALA A 589 -17.97 6.17 3.47
C ALA A 589 -18.46 4.72 3.59
N ASN A 590 -17.57 3.77 3.32
CA ASN A 590 -17.84 2.34 3.21
C ASN A 590 -16.54 1.58 3.60
N PRO A 591 -16.57 0.24 3.70
CA PRO A 591 -15.46 -0.49 4.28
C PRO A 591 -14.16 -0.22 3.51
N ILE A 592 -13.07 0.07 4.23
CA ILE A 592 -11.77 0.41 3.62
C ILE A 592 -11.22 -0.72 2.73
N SER A 593 -11.65 -1.97 3.00
CA SER A 593 -11.32 -3.16 2.21
C SER A 593 -12.12 -3.29 0.90
N ASP A 594 -13.12 -2.46 0.65
CA ASP A 594 -13.42 -2.07 -0.74
C ASP A 594 -12.36 -1.02 -1.06
N TRP A 595 -11.65 -0.91 -2.18
CA TRP A 595 -10.70 0.21 -2.46
C TRP A 595 -9.25 -0.08 -2.09
N VAL A 596 -8.91 -0.34 -0.82
CA VAL A 596 -7.50 -0.56 -0.42
C VAL A 596 -7.30 -1.77 0.50
N PRO A 597 -6.18 -2.51 0.37
CA PRO A 597 -5.88 -3.62 1.27
C PRO A 597 -5.60 -3.12 2.70
N VAL A 598 -6.16 -3.81 3.69
CA VAL A 598 -5.91 -3.53 5.11
C VAL A 598 -5.08 -4.65 5.74
N SER A 599 -4.29 -4.29 6.75
CA SER A 599 -3.54 -5.23 7.58
C SER A 599 -3.65 -4.82 9.05
N THR A 600 -3.65 -5.80 9.95
CA THR A 600 -3.70 -5.54 11.39
C THR A 600 -2.32 -5.28 11.97
N ALA A 601 -2.25 -4.44 13.00
CA ALA A 601 -1.02 -4.13 13.73
C ALA A 601 -1.24 -4.12 15.24
N ALA A 602 -0.15 -4.08 16.01
CA ALA A 602 -0.25 -3.82 17.44
C ALA A 602 -0.37 -2.30 17.64
N ASP A 603 -1.47 -1.86 18.23
CA ASP A 603 -1.77 -0.45 18.42
C ASP A 603 -1.42 0.01 19.83
N PRO A 604 -0.54 1.00 20.00
CA PRO A 604 -0.25 1.58 21.31
C PRO A 604 -1.48 2.18 21.99
N ASP A 605 -2.46 2.69 21.23
CA ASP A 605 -3.68 3.29 21.75
C ASP A 605 -4.68 2.21 22.23
N PHE A 606 -4.59 1.00 21.66
CA PHE A 606 -5.43 -0.17 21.98
C PHE A 606 -4.60 -1.45 22.20
N PRO A 607 -3.78 -1.54 23.26
CA PRO A 607 -2.78 -2.61 23.43
C PRO A 607 -3.37 -4.02 23.62
N GLU A 608 -4.65 -4.12 23.96
CA GLU A 608 -5.37 -5.38 24.12
C GLU A 608 -5.99 -5.89 22.81
N GLU A 609 -6.00 -5.05 21.77
CA GLU A 609 -6.62 -5.34 20.48
C GLU A 609 -5.55 -5.31 19.38
N ARG A 610 -5.73 -6.15 18.36
CA ARG A 610 -5.05 -5.95 17.08
C ARG A 610 -6.04 -5.23 16.19
N THR A 611 -5.80 -3.95 15.98
CA THR A 611 -6.61 -3.08 15.14
C THR A 611 -6.09 -3.06 13.71
#